data_AF-A0A8J6UN97-F1
#
_entry.id   AF-A0A8J6UN97-F1
#
_cell.length_a   1.000
_cell.length_b   1.000
_cell.length_c   1.000
_cell.angle_alpha   90.00
_cell.angle_beta   90.00
_cell.angle_gamma   90.00
#
_symmetry.space_group_name_H-M   'P 1'
#
loop_
_entity.id
_entity.type
_entity.pdbx_description
1 polymer ?
#
loop_
_entity_poly.entity_id
_entity_poly.type
_entity_poly.pdbx_seq_one_letter_code
_entity_poly.pdbx_strand_id
1 'polypeptide(L)'
;MATTTESRTTSRSLPQPTDLLLVQRGSTPYRATADEVKAFMLSPATEAAIGAIKPGTNLSVDADGTLHAAIPGALTYRGAIDPTTTEAPAAAEAGDVYIASSSGPAMASWSGIAGADIAQGDLLLFDGSNWSANAALGPDGAGVIRIQVAAPLAVDESDPAQPLLSVEPATTAAAGVVQLADPLALADGTPGRVVDAAQLQAAMATAQPAGDYMPLDLSTLPALP
;
A
#
# COMPACT_ATOMS: atom_id res chain seq x y z
N MET A 1 -38.11 21.48 94.36
CA MET A 1 -37.17 22.13 93.43
C MET A 1 -36.99 21.21 92.24
N ALA A 2 -37.43 21.63 91.06
CA ALA A 2 -37.37 20.84 89.83
C ALA A 2 -36.04 21.12 89.12
N THR A 3 -35.24 20.09 88.87
CA THR A 3 -34.04 20.17 88.02
C THR A 3 -34.44 19.91 86.58
N THR A 4 -34.44 20.97 85.77
CA THR A 4 -34.59 20.89 84.31
C THR A 4 -33.32 20.28 83.72
N THR A 5 -33.42 19.10 83.11
CA THR A 5 -32.38 18.53 82.25
C THR A 5 -32.54 19.12 80.85
N GLU A 6 -31.70 20.09 80.48
CA GLU A 6 -31.63 20.56 79.10
C GLU A 6 -30.93 19.51 78.23
N SER A 7 -31.69 18.86 77.36
CA SER A 7 -31.14 18.04 76.27
C SER A 7 -30.67 18.98 75.16
N ARG A 8 -29.35 19.20 75.08
CA ARG A 8 -28.74 20.00 74.03
C ARG A 8 -28.59 19.15 72.78
N THR A 9 -29.58 19.18 71.89
CA THR A 9 -29.46 18.65 70.53
C THR A 9 -28.52 19.57 69.75
N THR A 10 -27.22 19.25 69.76
CA THR A 10 -26.23 19.97 68.95
C THR A 10 -26.44 19.62 67.48
N SER A 11 -26.89 20.60 66.70
CA SER A 11 -26.70 20.61 65.25
C SER A 11 -25.23 20.32 64.98
N ARG A 12 -24.93 19.20 64.32
CA ARG A 12 -23.56 18.79 64.02
C ARG A 12 -22.98 19.81 63.02
N SER A 13 -22.20 20.77 63.52
CA SER A 13 -21.43 21.69 62.68
C SER A 13 -20.52 20.86 61.78
N LEU A 14 -20.43 21.26 60.50
CA LEU A 14 -19.43 20.69 59.60
C LEU A 14 -18.04 20.98 60.17
N PRO A 15 -17.09 20.03 60.07
CA PRO A 15 -15.73 20.24 60.53
C PRO A 15 -15.14 21.48 59.87
N GLN A 16 -14.52 22.35 60.68
CA GLN A 16 -13.76 23.48 60.17
C GLN A 16 -12.37 23.01 59.71
N PRO A 17 -11.72 23.72 58.77
CA PRO A 17 -10.36 23.43 58.31
C PRO A 17 -9.36 23.13 59.43
N THR A 18 -9.46 23.87 60.54
CA THR A 18 -8.57 23.77 61.71
C THR A 18 -8.97 22.70 62.71
N ASP A 19 -10.11 22.02 62.50
CA ASP A 19 -10.56 20.99 63.43
C ASP A 19 -9.59 19.81 63.40
N LEU A 20 -9.16 19.39 64.58
CA LEU A 20 -8.31 18.22 64.74
C LEU A 20 -9.15 16.95 64.64
N LEU A 21 -8.91 16.19 63.58
CA LEU A 21 -9.47 14.87 63.37
C LEU A 21 -8.47 13.82 63.90
N LEU A 22 -9.00 12.86 64.65
CA LEU A 22 -8.27 11.65 64.96
C LEU A 22 -8.48 10.68 63.81
N VAL A 23 -7.45 10.46 63.01
CA VAL A 23 -7.48 9.53 61.88
C VAL A 23 -6.69 8.28 62.21
N GLN A 24 -7.25 7.12 61.87
CA GLN A 24 -6.59 5.84 62.08
C GLN A 24 -5.91 5.39 60.78
N ARG A 25 -4.59 5.20 60.80
CA ARG A 25 -3.86 4.57 59.69
C ARG A 25 -3.38 3.21 60.16
N GLY A 26 -4.02 2.15 59.65
CA GLY A 26 -3.82 0.81 60.17
C GLY A 26 -4.27 0.69 61.63
N SER A 27 -3.35 0.38 62.55
CA SER A 27 -3.62 0.29 64.00
C SER A 27 -3.11 1.50 64.80
N THR A 28 -2.52 2.50 64.15
CA THR A 28 -1.91 3.64 64.84
C THR A 28 -2.78 4.90 64.64
N PRO A 29 -3.20 5.58 65.73
CA PRO A 29 -3.94 6.83 65.63
C PRO A 29 -2.99 8.02 65.35
N TYR A 30 -3.43 8.92 64.48
CA TYR A 30 -2.75 10.17 64.13
C TYR A 30 -3.70 11.35 64.29
N ARG A 31 -3.15 12.52 64.63
CA ARG A 31 -3.89 13.78 64.59
C ARG A 31 -3.59 14.45 63.25
N ALA A 32 -4.64 14.82 62.53
CA ALA A 32 -4.55 15.59 61.30
C ALA A 32 -5.66 16.65 61.32
N THR A 33 -5.44 17.79 60.71
CA THR A 33 -6.48 18.79 60.50
C THR A 33 -7.48 18.31 59.44
N ALA A 34 -8.69 18.86 59.44
CA ALA A 34 -9.68 18.51 58.43
C ALA A 34 -9.21 18.80 57.00
N ASP A 35 -8.42 19.87 56.80
CA ASP A 35 -7.83 20.21 55.51
C ASP A 35 -6.75 19.22 55.07
N GLU A 36 -5.89 18.78 55.99
CA GLU A 36 -4.90 17.73 55.71
C GLU A 36 -5.57 16.43 55.28
N VAL A 37 -6.68 16.04 55.93
CA VAL A 37 -7.44 14.83 55.56
C VAL A 37 -8.13 14.98 54.21
N LYS A 38 -8.65 16.18 53.92
CA LYS A 38 -9.31 16.48 52.63
C LYS A 38 -8.35 16.39 51.45
N ALA A 39 -7.07 16.72 51.62
CA ALA A 39 -6.06 16.56 50.59
C ALA A 39 -5.82 15.09 50.19
N PHE A 40 -6.17 14.12 51.04
CA PHE A 40 -6.09 12.69 50.72
C PHE A 40 -7.39 12.12 50.14
N MET A 41 -8.48 12.89 50.13
CA MET A 41 -9.74 12.49 49.49
C MET A 41 -9.65 12.80 48.00
N LEU A 42 -9.31 11.78 47.22
CA LEU A 42 -9.27 11.86 45.76
C LEU A 42 -10.66 12.19 45.22
N SER A 43 -10.81 13.38 44.64
CA SER A 43 -12.01 13.75 43.88
C SER A 43 -11.85 13.30 42.42
N PRO A 44 -12.90 12.82 41.73
CA PRO A 44 -12.82 12.52 40.32
C PRO A 44 -12.35 13.75 39.52
N ALA A 45 -11.48 13.54 38.54
CA ALA A 45 -11.11 14.59 37.60
C ALA A 45 -12.36 15.06 36.83
N THR A 46 -12.42 16.36 36.56
CA THR A 46 -13.46 16.98 35.71
C THR A 46 -12.78 17.87 34.68
N GLU A 47 -13.51 18.37 33.68
CA GLU A 47 -12.96 19.29 32.67
C GLU A 47 -12.33 20.55 33.28
N ALA A 48 -12.78 20.96 34.47
CA ALA A 48 -12.34 22.19 35.13
C ALA A 48 -11.45 21.96 36.38
N ALA A 49 -11.22 20.71 36.79
CA ALA A 49 -10.46 20.41 38.01
C ALA A 49 -9.62 19.13 37.87
N ILE A 50 -8.34 19.26 38.24
CA ILE A 50 -7.42 18.11 38.39
C ILE A 50 -7.98 17.19 39.48
N GLY A 51 -7.97 15.87 39.24
CA GLY A 51 -8.47 14.87 40.17
C GLY A 51 -8.00 13.47 39.81
N ALA A 52 -8.49 12.47 40.54
CA ALA A 52 -8.23 11.08 40.23
C ALA A 52 -8.97 10.64 38.97
N ILE A 53 -8.26 9.92 38.11
CA ILE A 53 -8.82 9.26 36.92
C ILE A 53 -8.87 7.78 37.21
N LYS A 54 -10.04 7.16 37.01
CA LYS A 54 -10.16 5.71 37.01
C LYS A 54 -9.86 5.21 35.59
N PRO A 55 -8.80 4.40 35.37
CA PRO A 55 -8.54 3.85 34.04
C PRO A 55 -9.70 2.98 33.59
N GLY A 56 -10.15 3.19 32.35
CA GLY A 56 -11.11 2.33 31.68
C GLY A 56 -10.44 1.12 31.02
N THR A 57 -11.21 0.34 30.26
CA THR A 57 -10.64 -0.69 29.38
C THR A 57 -9.59 -0.05 28.48
N ASN A 58 -8.46 -0.73 28.29
CA ASN A 58 -7.36 -0.27 27.44
C ASN A 58 -6.65 1.01 27.91
N LEU A 59 -6.83 1.41 29.17
CA LEU A 59 -6.04 2.47 29.79
C LEU A 59 -5.28 1.89 30.98
N SER A 60 -3.99 2.20 31.09
CA SER A 60 -3.17 1.87 32.27
C SER A 60 -2.47 3.12 32.79
N VAL A 61 -2.14 3.10 34.08
CA VAL A 61 -1.41 4.20 34.73
C VAL A 61 -0.18 3.61 35.40
N ASP A 62 0.99 4.14 35.05
CA ASP A 62 2.27 3.73 35.64
C ASP A 62 2.42 4.24 37.08
N ALA A 63 3.42 3.70 37.78
CA ALA A 63 3.69 4.08 39.18
C ALA A 63 4.07 5.57 39.35
N ASP A 64 4.51 6.24 38.27
CA ASP A 64 4.81 7.67 38.25
C ASP A 64 3.60 8.56 37.87
N GLY A 65 2.44 7.94 37.58
CA GLY A 65 1.21 8.63 37.20
C GLY A 65 1.05 8.86 35.70
N THR A 66 1.94 8.34 34.84
CA THR A 66 1.79 8.43 33.38
C THR A 66 0.64 7.55 32.89
N LEU A 67 -0.28 8.13 32.09
CA LEU A 67 -1.40 7.42 31.50
C LEU A 67 -1.03 6.87 30.11
N HIS A 68 -1.24 5.58 29.90
CA HIS A 68 -1.09 4.90 28.62
C HIS A 68 -2.43 4.46 28.06
N ALA A 69 -2.52 4.38 26.73
CA ALA A 69 -3.68 3.85 26.02
C ALA A 69 -3.26 2.70 25.09
N ALA A 70 -3.91 1.55 25.24
CA ALA A 70 -3.73 0.37 24.40
C ALA A 70 -4.86 0.30 23.36
N ILE A 71 -4.74 0.99 22.24
CA ILE A 71 -5.81 1.03 21.22
C ILE A 71 -5.82 -0.29 20.45
N PRO A 72 -6.82 -1.18 20.61
CA PRO A 72 -6.85 -2.46 19.90
C PRO A 72 -6.99 -2.22 18.40
N GLY A 73 -6.12 -2.83 17.60
CA GLY A 73 -6.11 -2.68 16.15
C GLY A 73 -5.41 -1.42 15.62
N ALA A 74 -4.73 -0.64 16.47
CA ALA A 74 -3.81 0.37 15.98
C ALA A 74 -2.59 -0.27 15.33
N LEU A 75 -2.18 0.25 14.17
CA LEU A 75 -0.94 -0.15 13.53
C LEU A 75 0.21 0.68 14.11
N THR A 76 1.21 0.01 14.65
CA THR A 76 2.41 0.63 15.21
C THR A 76 3.54 0.47 14.20
N TYR A 77 3.96 1.55 13.57
CA TYR A 77 5.11 1.51 12.67
C TYR A 77 6.41 1.39 13.48
N ARG A 78 7.17 0.32 13.25
CA ARG A 78 8.40 -0.04 13.97
C ARG A 78 9.68 0.22 13.18
N GLY A 79 9.56 0.60 11.89
CA GLY A 79 10.69 0.93 11.02
C GLY A 79 10.85 -0.02 9.84
N ALA A 80 12.03 0.02 9.21
CA ALA A 80 12.41 -0.90 8.16
C ALA A 80 13.28 -2.05 8.72
N ILE A 81 13.18 -3.24 8.13
CA ILE A 81 13.93 -4.43 8.55
C ILE A 81 14.19 -5.35 7.35
N ASP A 82 15.32 -6.07 7.36
CA ASP A 82 15.62 -7.09 6.36
C ASP A 82 15.16 -8.47 6.86
N PRO A 83 14.02 -9.01 6.36
CA PRO A 83 13.49 -10.28 6.84
C PRO A 83 14.30 -11.50 6.36
N THR A 84 15.27 -11.31 5.46
CA THR A 84 16.08 -12.38 4.86
C THR A 84 17.35 -12.66 5.65
N THR A 85 17.84 -11.67 6.41
CA THR A 85 19.06 -11.77 7.23
C THR A 85 18.85 -11.47 8.71
N THR A 86 17.73 -10.87 9.08
CA THR A 86 17.40 -10.51 10.47
C THR A 86 16.24 -11.37 11.00
N GLU A 87 16.41 -11.89 12.21
CA GLU A 87 15.34 -12.62 12.89
C GLU A 87 14.14 -11.72 13.18
N ALA A 88 12.95 -12.31 13.16
CA ALA A 88 11.72 -11.60 13.50
C ALA A 88 11.80 -11.11 14.97
N PRO A 89 11.35 -9.88 15.27
CA PRO A 89 11.38 -9.35 16.63
C PRO A 89 10.67 -10.26 17.63
N ALA A 90 11.40 -10.76 18.64
CA ALA A 90 10.88 -11.71 19.62
C ALA A 90 9.78 -11.15 20.53
N ALA A 91 9.67 -9.82 20.64
CA ALA A 91 8.67 -9.10 21.42
C ALA A 91 7.71 -8.30 20.52
N ALA A 92 7.36 -8.85 19.34
CA ALA A 92 6.36 -8.24 18.48
C ALA A 92 4.98 -8.27 19.14
N GLU A 93 4.26 -7.16 19.09
CA GLU A 93 2.89 -7.03 19.56
C GLU A 93 1.93 -6.95 18.38
N ALA A 94 0.69 -7.41 18.58
CA ALA A 94 -0.34 -7.34 17.54
C ALA A 94 -0.51 -5.90 17.04
N GLY A 95 -0.42 -5.71 15.73
CA GLY A 95 -0.44 -4.38 15.09
C GLY A 95 0.94 -3.81 14.80
N ASP A 96 2.04 -4.46 15.20
CA ASP A 96 3.38 -4.05 14.78
C ASP A 96 3.54 -4.16 13.26
N VAL A 97 4.04 -3.09 12.66
CA VAL A 97 4.28 -2.96 11.22
C VAL A 97 5.74 -2.63 10.97
N TYR A 98 6.38 -3.42 10.11
CA TYR A 98 7.69 -3.11 9.51
C TYR A 98 7.57 -2.96 8.00
N ILE A 99 8.53 -2.27 7.39
CA ILE A 99 8.73 -2.27 5.94
C ILE A 99 9.95 -3.13 5.59
N ALA A 100 9.80 -4.07 4.68
CA ALA A 100 10.91 -4.90 4.22
C ALA A 100 11.97 -4.05 3.51
N SER A 101 13.22 -4.08 3.96
CA SER A 101 14.30 -3.29 3.37
C SER A 101 15.06 -4.02 2.26
N SER A 102 14.77 -5.30 2.01
CA SER A 102 15.44 -6.14 1.02
C SER A 102 14.49 -7.23 0.51
N SER A 103 14.75 -7.74 -0.69
CA SER A 103 13.97 -8.81 -1.32
C SER A 103 14.61 -10.18 -1.09
N GLY A 104 13.80 -11.23 -0.98
CA GLY A 104 14.24 -12.62 -0.87
C GLY A 104 13.43 -13.45 0.12
N PRO A 105 13.78 -14.74 0.32
CA PRO A 105 13.03 -15.63 1.20
C PRO A 105 13.16 -15.19 2.67
N ALA A 106 12.04 -15.03 3.36
CA ALA A 106 12.04 -14.68 4.78
C ALA A 106 12.66 -15.79 5.64
N MET A 107 13.38 -15.42 6.69
CA MET A 107 13.94 -16.36 7.66
C MET A 107 12.85 -17.16 8.39
N ALA A 108 13.21 -18.34 8.89
CA ALA A 108 12.28 -19.23 9.61
C ALA A 108 11.63 -18.61 10.86
N SER A 109 12.26 -17.57 11.45
CA SER A 109 11.72 -16.82 12.59
C SER A 109 10.44 -16.04 12.26
N TRP A 110 10.20 -15.72 10.99
CA TRP A 110 9.03 -14.96 10.55
C TRP A 110 7.82 -15.88 10.39
N SER A 111 7.22 -16.30 11.51
CA SER A 111 6.05 -17.20 11.54
C SER A 111 4.97 -16.73 10.56
N GLY A 112 4.41 -17.63 9.77
CA GLY A 112 3.38 -17.31 8.76
C GLY A 112 3.92 -16.93 7.38
N ILE A 113 5.11 -16.33 7.29
CA ILE A 113 5.78 -15.97 6.01
C ILE A 113 7.16 -16.63 5.83
N ALA A 114 7.56 -17.53 6.72
CA ALA A 114 8.85 -18.22 6.66
C ALA A 114 9.07 -18.89 5.29
N GLY A 115 10.17 -18.55 4.63
CA GLY A 115 10.52 -19.04 3.29
C GLY A 115 9.71 -18.44 2.14
N ALA A 116 8.74 -17.56 2.42
CA ALA A 116 8.05 -16.81 1.38
C ALA A 116 8.99 -15.75 0.80
N ASP A 117 8.92 -15.54 -0.52
CA ASP A 117 9.64 -14.46 -1.18
C ASP A 117 9.00 -13.12 -0.80
N ILE A 118 9.76 -12.31 -0.07
CA ILE A 118 9.39 -10.95 0.32
C ILE A 118 9.99 -9.97 -0.68
N ALA A 119 9.26 -8.93 -1.03
CA ALA A 119 9.77 -7.82 -1.81
C ALA A 119 10.28 -6.69 -0.93
N GLN A 120 11.33 -5.99 -1.38
CA GLN A 120 11.71 -4.71 -0.81
C GLN A 120 10.53 -3.73 -0.90
N GLY A 121 10.17 -3.12 0.22
CA GLY A 121 9.02 -2.22 0.33
C GLY A 121 7.75 -2.89 0.84
N ASP A 122 7.72 -4.21 1.01
CA ASP A 122 6.56 -4.92 1.54
C ASP A 122 6.24 -4.49 2.96
N LEU A 123 4.94 -4.43 3.24
CA LEU A 123 4.43 -4.19 4.59
C LEU A 123 4.34 -5.53 5.31
N LEU A 124 5.15 -5.66 6.36
CA LEU A 124 5.18 -6.81 7.26
C LEU A 124 4.34 -6.47 8.50
N LEU A 125 3.19 -7.11 8.65
CA LEU A 125 2.25 -6.90 9.76
C LEU A 125 2.21 -8.13 10.66
N PHE A 126 2.37 -7.93 11.96
CA PHE A 126 2.15 -8.96 12.98
C PHE A 126 0.72 -8.89 13.52
N ASP A 127 -0.04 -9.99 13.42
CA ASP A 127 -1.42 -10.07 13.91
C ASP A 127 -1.55 -10.48 15.39
N GLY A 128 -0.42 -10.69 16.07
CA GLY A 128 -0.33 -11.21 17.43
C GLY A 128 0.05 -12.69 17.50
N SER A 129 0.10 -13.40 16.37
CA SER A 129 0.51 -14.81 16.29
C SER A 129 1.37 -15.10 15.06
N ASN A 130 1.02 -14.52 13.92
CA ASN A 130 1.74 -14.68 12.66
C ASN A 130 2.07 -13.33 12.04
N TRP A 131 3.14 -13.35 11.27
CA TRP A 131 3.45 -12.30 10.32
C TRP A 131 2.65 -12.53 9.04
N SER A 132 2.22 -11.42 8.45
CA SER A 132 1.69 -11.36 7.11
C SER A 132 2.51 -10.35 6.32
N ALA A 133 2.85 -10.70 5.10
CA ALA A 133 3.39 -9.77 4.14
C ALA A 133 2.25 -9.41 3.19
N ASN A 134 1.81 -8.16 3.23
CA ASN A 134 1.07 -7.67 2.08
C ASN A 134 2.12 -7.21 1.09
N ALA A 135 2.06 -7.75 -0.13
CA ALA A 135 2.78 -7.23 -1.28
C ALA A 135 2.22 -5.84 -1.59
N ALA A 136 2.43 -4.87 -0.69
CA ALA A 136 1.94 -3.51 -0.80
C ALA A 136 2.52 -2.89 -2.07
N LEU A 137 3.66 -3.40 -2.50
CA LEU A 137 4.34 -3.19 -3.75
C LEU A 137 5.12 -4.51 -3.93
N GLY A 138 4.79 -5.34 -4.93
CA GLY A 138 5.71 -6.44 -5.29
C GLY A 138 7.14 -5.90 -5.51
N PRO A 139 8.14 -6.72 -5.84
CA PRO A 139 9.52 -6.23 -6.01
C PRO A 139 9.62 -5.04 -7.01
N ASP A 140 8.58 -4.83 -7.82
CA ASP A 140 8.40 -3.76 -8.80
C ASP A 140 7.21 -2.82 -8.49
N GLY A 141 7.19 -2.19 -7.31
CA GLY A 141 6.14 -1.26 -6.88
C GLY A 141 5.58 -0.32 -7.96
N ALA A 142 4.26 -0.41 -8.19
CA ALA A 142 3.43 0.46 -9.04
C ALA A 142 3.88 0.63 -10.51
N GLY A 143 3.81 -0.46 -11.29
CA GLY A 143 3.95 -0.46 -12.76
C GLY A 143 3.00 -1.45 -13.46
N VAL A 144 3.11 -1.61 -14.77
CA VAL A 144 2.43 -2.68 -15.51
C VAL A 144 2.96 -4.03 -15.01
N ILE A 145 2.11 -4.81 -14.34
CA ILE A 145 2.50 -6.05 -13.64
C ILE A 145 2.58 -7.25 -14.59
N ARG A 146 1.84 -7.20 -15.71
CA ARG A 146 1.87 -8.21 -16.78
C ARG A 146 1.23 -7.65 -18.04
N ILE A 147 1.86 -7.85 -19.20
CA ILE A 147 1.26 -7.62 -20.52
C ILE A 147 1.02 -8.97 -21.17
N GLN A 148 -0.24 -9.36 -21.34
CA GLN A 148 -0.59 -10.57 -22.07
C GLN A 148 -1.08 -10.19 -23.47
N VAL A 149 -0.36 -10.64 -24.47
CA VAL A 149 -0.64 -10.34 -25.89
C VAL A 149 -0.94 -11.61 -26.67
N ALA A 150 -1.65 -11.45 -27.78
CA ALA A 150 -1.81 -12.47 -28.80
C ALA A 150 -1.37 -11.89 -30.14
N ALA A 151 -1.03 -12.76 -31.10
CA ALA A 151 -0.65 -12.35 -32.44
C ALA A 151 -1.68 -11.36 -33.02
N PRO A 152 -1.23 -10.24 -33.61
CA PRO A 152 0.14 -9.97 -34.04
C PRO A 152 1.03 -9.25 -33.02
N LEU A 153 0.61 -9.10 -31.77
CA LEU A 153 1.43 -8.45 -30.74
C LEU A 153 2.37 -9.46 -30.10
N ALA A 154 3.61 -9.06 -29.87
CA ALA A 154 4.65 -9.87 -29.20
C ALA A 154 5.36 -9.04 -28.13
N VAL A 155 5.66 -9.67 -27.00
CA VAL A 155 6.45 -9.07 -25.91
C VAL A 155 7.81 -9.75 -25.89
N ASP A 156 8.88 -8.95 -25.96
CA ASP A 156 10.24 -9.40 -25.70
C ASP A 156 10.58 -9.08 -24.23
N GLU A 157 10.78 -10.14 -23.45
CA GLU A 157 11.13 -10.08 -22.01
C GLU A 157 12.61 -10.39 -21.76
N SER A 158 13.48 -10.25 -22.77
CA SER A 158 14.92 -10.47 -22.61
C SER A 158 15.55 -9.55 -21.54
N ASP A 159 14.99 -8.36 -21.33
CA ASP A 159 15.21 -7.52 -20.15
C ASP A 159 13.87 -7.34 -19.40
N PRO A 160 13.65 -8.05 -18.28
CA PRO A 160 12.39 -7.97 -17.54
C PRO A 160 12.15 -6.60 -16.88
N ALA A 161 13.19 -5.77 -16.69
CA ALA A 161 13.03 -4.41 -16.21
C ALA A 161 12.64 -3.43 -17.34
N GLN A 162 12.84 -3.82 -18.60
CA GLN A 162 12.49 -3.03 -19.80
C GLN A 162 11.86 -3.93 -20.88
N PRO A 163 10.67 -4.51 -20.65
CA PRO A 163 10.01 -5.34 -21.65
C PRO A 163 9.66 -4.51 -22.89
N LEU A 164 9.97 -5.03 -24.07
CA LEU A 164 9.66 -4.37 -25.34
C LEU A 164 8.39 -4.95 -25.95
N LEU A 165 7.37 -4.10 -26.13
CA LEU A 165 6.17 -4.47 -26.88
C LEU A 165 6.37 -4.18 -28.37
N SER A 166 6.15 -5.19 -29.19
CA SER A 166 6.28 -5.10 -30.65
C SER A 166 5.02 -5.61 -31.35
N VAL A 167 4.89 -5.26 -32.63
CA VAL A 167 3.86 -5.79 -33.53
C VAL A 167 4.57 -6.52 -34.67
N GLU A 168 4.17 -7.76 -34.93
CA GLU A 168 4.72 -8.56 -36.01
C GLU A 168 4.35 -7.99 -37.39
N PRO A 169 5.25 -8.09 -38.38
CA PRO A 169 4.92 -7.78 -39.76
C PRO A 169 3.78 -8.64 -40.29
N ALA A 170 2.92 -8.05 -41.11
CA ALA A 170 1.88 -8.79 -41.82
C ALA A 170 2.52 -9.79 -42.79
N THR A 171 1.90 -10.96 -42.91
CA THR A 171 2.22 -11.95 -43.95
C THR A 171 1.00 -12.19 -44.83
N THR A 172 1.12 -13.03 -45.84
CA THR A 172 -0.04 -13.46 -46.65
C THR A 172 -1.01 -14.36 -45.88
N ALA A 173 -0.61 -14.87 -44.71
CA ALA A 173 -1.41 -15.80 -43.90
C ALA A 173 -1.81 -15.24 -42.52
N ALA A 174 -1.16 -14.18 -42.04
CA ALA A 174 -1.39 -13.59 -40.73
C ALA A 174 -1.50 -12.06 -40.82
N ALA A 175 -2.44 -11.51 -40.07
CA ALA A 175 -2.56 -10.06 -39.88
C ALA A 175 -1.32 -9.52 -39.14
N GLY A 176 -0.97 -8.25 -39.39
CA GLY A 176 0.19 -7.57 -38.79
C GLY A 176 0.33 -6.17 -39.36
N VAL A 177 1.50 -5.55 -39.18
CA VAL A 177 1.79 -4.24 -39.81
C VAL A 177 2.44 -4.39 -41.19
N VAL A 178 2.05 -3.53 -42.14
CA VAL A 178 2.66 -3.47 -43.47
C VAL A 178 3.70 -2.36 -43.53
N GLN A 179 4.83 -2.60 -44.18
CA GLN A 179 5.85 -1.57 -44.43
C GLN A 179 5.70 -1.02 -45.85
N LEU A 180 5.54 0.30 -45.98
CA LEU A 180 5.49 0.96 -47.29
C LEU A 180 6.83 0.82 -48.02
N ALA A 181 6.81 0.58 -49.32
CA ALA A 181 8.02 0.49 -50.14
C ALA A 181 8.69 1.87 -50.28
N ASP A 182 9.99 1.95 -50.00
CA ASP A 182 10.81 3.10 -50.37
C ASP A 182 11.38 2.90 -51.80
N PRO A 183 11.99 3.94 -52.43
CA PRO A 183 12.49 3.84 -53.80
C PRO A 183 13.52 2.72 -54.03
N LEU A 184 14.34 2.40 -53.01
CA LEU A 184 15.34 1.34 -53.12
C LEU A 184 14.66 -0.03 -53.05
N ALA A 185 13.73 -0.21 -52.12
CA ALA A 185 12.93 -1.42 -52.01
C ALA A 185 12.09 -1.71 -53.27
N LEU A 186 11.61 -0.65 -53.95
CA LEU A 186 10.93 -0.77 -55.25
C LEU A 186 11.88 -1.25 -56.34
N ALA A 187 13.09 -0.67 -56.42
CA ALA A 187 14.07 -1.02 -57.44
C ALA A 187 14.59 -2.45 -57.28
N ASP A 188 14.82 -2.87 -56.03
CA ASP A 188 15.37 -4.19 -55.71
C ASP A 188 14.29 -5.29 -55.66
N GLY A 189 13.01 -4.92 -55.76
CA GLY A 189 11.89 -5.87 -55.66
C GLY A 189 11.77 -6.52 -54.28
N THR A 190 12.09 -5.77 -53.22
CA THR A 190 12.16 -6.29 -51.85
C THR A 190 10.81 -6.85 -51.39
N PRO A 191 10.72 -8.15 -51.03
CA PRO A 191 9.48 -8.78 -50.57
C PRO A 191 8.92 -8.14 -49.29
N GLY A 192 7.60 -8.27 -49.08
CA GLY A 192 6.94 -7.82 -47.84
C GLY A 192 6.70 -6.32 -47.74
N ARG A 193 6.97 -5.56 -48.81
CA ARG A 193 6.68 -4.12 -48.90
C ARG A 193 5.43 -3.88 -49.72
N VAL A 194 4.60 -2.93 -49.29
CA VAL A 194 3.39 -2.52 -50.00
C VAL A 194 3.62 -1.21 -50.75
N VAL A 195 3.13 -1.14 -51.98
CA VAL A 195 3.15 0.10 -52.76
C VAL A 195 1.95 0.97 -52.38
N ASP A 196 2.15 2.27 -52.31
CA ASP A 196 1.03 3.21 -52.18
C ASP A 196 0.35 3.49 -53.52
N ALA A 197 -0.77 4.21 -53.49
CA ALA A 197 -1.54 4.53 -54.68
C ALA A 197 -0.76 5.41 -55.68
N ALA A 198 0.12 6.29 -55.21
CA ALA A 198 0.91 7.18 -56.07
C ALA A 198 2.02 6.41 -56.81
N GLN A 199 2.69 5.51 -56.11
CA GLN A 199 3.69 4.59 -56.66
C GLN A 199 3.07 3.67 -57.72
N LEU A 200 1.88 3.12 -57.44
CA LEU A 200 1.15 2.32 -58.42
C LEU A 200 0.74 3.14 -59.65
N GLN A 201 0.20 4.35 -59.43
CA GLN A 201 -0.18 5.25 -60.53
C GLN A 201 1.01 5.61 -61.42
N ALA A 202 2.18 5.89 -60.83
CA ALA A 202 3.41 6.18 -61.57
C ALA A 202 3.88 4.97 -62.39
N ALA A 203 3.83 3.76 -61.83
CA ALA A 203 4.17 2.53 -62.53
C ALA A 203 3.19 2.22 -63.69
N MET A 204 1.90 2.48 -63.50
CA MET A 204 0.91 2.30 -64.57
C MET A 204 1.07 3.32 -65.70
N ALA A 205 1.47 4.55 -65.39
CA ALA A 205 1.75 5.59 -66.40
C ALA A 205 2.96 5.24 -67.27
N THR A 206 3.98 4.57 -66.72
CA THR A 206 5.14 4.09 -67.50
C THR A 206 4.89 2.77 -68.22
N ALA A 207 4.03 1.91 -67.68
CA ALA A 207 3.67 0.62 -68.27
C ALA A 207 2.65 0.73 -69.41
N GLN A 208 1.89 1.82 -69.49
CA GLN A 208 1.01 2.07 -70.63
C GLN A 208 1.91 2.48 -71.82
N PRO A 209 2.08 1.63 -72.85
CA PRO A 209 2.80 2.08 -74.04
C PRO A 209 2.07 3.33 -74.53
N ALA A 210 2.83 4.38 -74.85
CA ALA A 210 2.30 5.50 -75.61
C ALA A 210 1.70 4.88 -76.87
N GLY A 211 0.38 4.71 -76.85
CA GLY A 211 -0.36 4.04 -77.89
C GLY A 211 -0.41 4.93 -79.10
N ASP A 212 0.70 5.02 -79.82
CA ASP A 212 0.66 5.05 -81.28
C ASP A 212 0.22 3.65 -81.73
N TYR A 213 -1.03 3.32 -81.38
CA TYR A 213 -1.77 2.31 -82.11
C TYR A 213 -1.95 2.92 -83.49
N MET A 214 -0.99 2.70 -84.40
CA MET A 214 -1.32 2.81 -85.81
C MET A 214 -2.51 1.89 -86.02
N PRO A 215 -3.70 2.41 -86.39
CA PRO A 215 -4.83 1.56 -86.66
C PRO A 215 -4.37 0.56 -87.72
N LEU A 216 -4.54 -0.72 -87.41
CA LEU A 216 -4.28 -1.79 -88.36
C LEU A 216 -5.19 -1.52 -89.56
N ASP A 217 -4.62 -1.04 -90.66
CA ASP A 217 -5.39 -0.74 -91.86
C ASP A 217 -5.80 -2.05 -92.52
N LEU A 218 -6.97 -2.54 -92.11
CA LEU A 218 -7.58 -3.78 -92.61
C LEU A 218 -7.87 -3.71 -94.13
N SER A 219 -7.79 -2.54 -94.76
CA SER A 219 -7.93 -2.40 -96.21
C SER A 219 -6.71 -2.91 -96.99
N THR A 220 -5.58 -3.14 -96.30
CA THR A 220 -4.34 -3.66 -96.90
C THR A 220 -4.15 -5.16 -96.71
N LEU A 221 -5.06 -5.84 -95.99
CA LEU A 221 -4.94 -7.28 -95.78
C LEU A 221 -5.38 -8.04 -97.05
N PRO A 222 -4.57 -8.98 -97.55
CA PRO A 222 -4.96 -9.82 -98.68
C PRO A 222 -6.18 -10.66 -98.29
N ALA A 223 -7.15 -10.75 -99.19
CA ALA A 223 -8.31 -11.61 -99.02
C ALA A 223 -7.84 -13.04 -98.73
N LEU A 224 -8.32 -13.62 -97.64
CA LEU A 224 -8.02 -14.99 -97.25
C LEU A 224 -8.52 -15.95 -98.37
N PRO A 225 -7.73 -16.98 -98.72
CA PRO A 225 -8.06 -17.94 -99.78
C PRO A 225 -9.26 -18.84 -99.43
#